data_AF-A0A2M7NWZ5-F1
#
_entry.id   AF-A0A2M7NWZ5-F1
#
_cell.length_a   1.000
_cell.length_b   1.000
_cell.length_c   1.000
_cell.angle_alpha   90.00
_cell.angle_beta   90.00
_cell.angle_gamma   90.00
#
_symmetry.space_group_name_H-M   'P 1'
#
loop_
_entity.id
_entity.type
_entity.pdbx_description
1 polymer ?
#
loop_
_entity_poly.entity_id
_entity_poly.type
_entity_poly.pdbx_seq_one_letter_code
_entity_poly.pdbx_strand_id
1 'polypeptide(L)'
;MVAYYNKNSEKKRGTEESQTFLRPPFSAIIVPNMKDYPELTEIFSDGGVIESGMANYELRREQQDMALRIEEALATNEHLIIEAGTGIGKSLAYLVPLIIYAKTKRKRAIVATYTKTLQEQLTKKDLPFLREVLPFKFNFAL
;
A
#
# COMPACT_ATOMS: atom_id res chain seq x y z
N MET A 1 -11.64 3.15 -6.31
CA MET A 1 -10.37 2.43 -6.55
C MET A 1 -10.69 0.94 -6.53
N VAL A 2 -10.38 0.20 -7.60
CA VAL A 2 -10.54 -1.26 -7.62
C VAL A 2 -9.14 -1.86 -7.46
N ALA A 3 -8.83 -2.37 -6.27
CA ALA A 3 -7.61 -3.15 -6.06
C ALA A 3 -7.83 -4.54 -6.66
N TYR A 4 -7.18 -4.83 -7.80
CA TYR A 4 -7.25 -6.14 -8.43
C TYR A 4 -6.30 -7.10 -7.72
N TYR A 5 -6.85 -8.15 -7.10
CA TYR A 5 -6.10 -9.27 -6.54
C TYR A 5 -5.97 -10.38 -7.60
N ASN A 6 -4.75 -10.71 -8.03
CA ASN A 6 -4.53 -11.82 -8.94
C ASN A 6 -4.41 -13.14 -8.15
N LYS A 7 -5.47 -13.95 -8.21
CA LYS A 7 -5.48 -15.36 -7.84
C LYS A 7 -5.18 -16.16 -9.12
N ASN A 8 -3.92 -16.58 -9.35
CA ASN A 8 -3.55 -17.82 -10.03
C ASN A 8 -2.03 -17.91 -10.32
N SER A 9 -1.36 -18.83 -9.62
CA SER A 9 -0.31 -19.65 -10.23
C SER A 9 -0.18 -21.00 -9.51
N GLU A 10 -1.29 -21.74 -9.44
CA GLU A 10 -1.25 -23.20 -9.44
C GLU A 10 -1.87 -23.66 -10.76
N LYS A 11 -1.04 -23.79 -11.80
CA LYS A 11 -1.38 -24.61 -12.95
C LYS A 11 -0.14 -25.41 -13.34
N LYS A 12 -0.12 -26.68 -12.97
CA LYS A 12 0.79 -27.68 -13.52
C LYS A 12 0.43 -27.89 -15.00
N ARG A 13 1.40 -27.69 -15.90
CA ARG A 13 1.80 -28.61 -17.00
C ARG A 13 2.84 -27.94 -17.89
N GLY A 14 3.94 -28.67 -18.11
CA GLY A 14 4.64 -28.75 -19.40
C GLY A 14 5.64 -27.66 -19.75
N THR A 15 6.91 -27.96 -19.48
CA THR A 15 8.09 -27.78 -20.36
C THR A 15 8.19 -26.51 -21.21
N GLU A 16 9.11 -25.62 -20.85
CA GLU A 16 10.34 -25.36 -21.63
C GLU A 16 11.28 -24.44 -20.84
N GLU A 17 12.56 -24.79 -20.91
CA GLU A 17 13.68 -24.25 -20.14
C GLU A 17 14.16 -22.91 -20.72
N SER A 18 14.62 -21.99 -19.86
CA SER A 18 16.01 -21.48 -19.89
C SER A 18 16.18 -20.16 -19.14
N GLN A 19 17.29 -20.11 -18.39
CA GLN A 19 17.92 -18.97 -17.71
C GLN A 19 17.53 -18.74 -16.24
N THR A 20 18.23 -19.49 -15.40
CA THR A 20 18.26 -19.49 -13.95
C THR A 20 18.70 -18.14 -13.38
N PHE A 21 17.75 -17.25 -13.08
CA PHE A 21 17.89 -16.38 -11.91
C PHE A 21 17.53 -17.22 -10.68
N LEU A 22 18.51 -17.61 -9.87
CA LEU A 22 18.27 -18.26 -8.58
C LEU A 22 17.42 -17.31 -7.71
N ARG A 23 16.10 -17.46 -7.77
CA ARG A 23 15.21 -16.88 -6.76
C ARG A 23 15.54 -17.59 -5.45
N PRO A 24 15.96 -16.89 -4.40
CA PRO A 24 16.25 -17.54 -3.13
C PRO A 24 15.00 -18.31 -2.65
N PRO A 25 15.18 -19.47 -2.01
CA PRO A 25 14.06 -20.28 -1.52
C PRO A 25 13.17 -19.46 -0.58
N PHE A 26 11.86 -19.46 -0.87
CA PHE A 26 10.84 -18.64 -0.21
C PHE A 26 10.66 -18.95 1.31
N SER A 27 11.33 -19.97 1.82
CA SER A 27 11.19 -20.48 3.18
C SER A 27 12.06 -19.80 4.24
N ALA A 28 13.00 -18.92 3.87
CA ALA A 28 13.95 -18.32 4.83
C ALA A 28 13.64 -16.87 5.24
N ILE A 29 12.48 -16.32 4.87
CA ILE A 29 12.14 -14.93 5.19
C ILE A 29 11.27 -14.92 6.45
N ILE A 30 11.78 -14.32 7.53
CA ILE A 30 10.98 -13.94 8.71
C ILE A 30 9.74 -13.16 8.20
N VAL A 31 8.53 -13.63 8.51
CA VAL A 31 7.30 -12.88 8.21
C VAL A 31 7.18 -11.79 9.28
N PRO A 32 7.26 -10.49 8.94
CA PRO A 32 6.99 -9.45 9.93
C PRO A 32 5.54 -9.58 10.44
N ASN A 33 5.36 -9.45 11.75
CA ASN A 33 4.07 -9.43 12.40
C ASN A 33 3.38 -8.08 12.09
N MET A 34 2.04 -8.04 12.11
CA MET A 34 1.32 -6.76 11.98
C MET A 34 1.77 -5.74 13.02
N LYS A 35 2.14 -6.21 14.23
CA LYS A 35 2.68 -5.40 15.32
C LYS A 35 4.03 -4.72 15.03
N ASP A 36 4.69 -5.08 13.94
CA ASP A 36 5.96 -4.46 13.52
C ASP A 36 5.73 -3.17 12.71
N TYR A 37 4.46 -2.80 12.46
CA TYR A 37 4.05 -1.59 11.75
C TYR A 37 3.22 -0.69 12.66
N PRO A 38 3.38 0.65 12.57
CA PRO A 38 2.55 1.58 13.31
C PRO A 38 1.08 1.45 12.90
N GLU A 39 0.17 1.62 13.86
CA GLU A 39 -1.26 1.56 13.63
C GLU A 39 -1.69 2.72 12.72
N LEU A 40 -2.71 2.50 11.88
CA LEU A 40 -3.22 3.56 10.98
C LEU A 40 -3.68 4.80 11.77
N THR A 41 -4.20 4.59 12.97
CA THR A 41 -4.61 5.68 13.86
C THR A 41 -3.45 6.56 14.29
N GLU A 42 -2.26 5.98 14.52
CA GLU A 42 -1.01 6.68 14.86
C GLU A 42 -0.39 7.35 13.63
N ILE A 43 -0.47 6.71 12.45
CA ILE A 43 0.06 7.30 11.22
C ILE A 43 -0.68 8.59 10.85
N PHE A 44 -2.01 8.59 10.97
CA PHE A 44 -2.86 9.70 10.60
C PHE A 44 -3.26 10.60 11.78
N SER A 45 -2.70 10.43 12.99
CA SER A 45 -3.02 11.31 14.12
C SER A 45 -2.38 12.69 14.00
N ASP A 46 -2.87 13.62 14.82
CA ASP A 46 -2.13 14.84 15.16
C ASP A 46 -0.78 14.46 15.80
N GLY A 47 0.31 15.08 15.35
CA GLY A 47 1.70 14.70 15.65
C GLY A 47 2.14 13.35 15.06
N GLY A 48 1.34 12.73 14.19
CA GLY A 48 1.56 11.40 13.65
C GLY A 48 2.66 11.33 12.58
N VAL A 49 2.87 10.12 12.05
CA VAL A 49 3.94 9.84 11.07
C VAL A 49 3.85 10.75 9.84
N ILE A 50 2.64 11.02 9.35
CA ILE A 50 2.44 11.86 8.16
C ILE A 50 2.80 13.33 8.44
N GLU A 51 2.50 13.84 9.63
CA GLU A 51 2.79 15.23 10.00
C GLU A 51 4.29 15.52 10.03
N SER A 52 5.10 14.55 10.45
CA SER A 52 6.56 14.70 10.54
C SER A 52 7.23 15.16 9.23
N GLY A 53 6.63 14.86 8.07
CA GLY A 53 7.10 15.30 6.76
C GLY A 53 6.23 16.35 6.06
N MET A 54 5.15 16.81 6.69
CA MET A 54 4.18 17.72 6.07
C MET A 54 3.92 18.92 6.99
N ALA A 55 4.61 20.03 6.72
CA ALA A 55 4.63 21.23 7.55
C ALA A 55 3.25 21.89 7.83
N ASN A 56 2.23 21.57 7.03
CA ASN A 56 0.85 22.03 7.21
C ASN A 56 -0.12 20.84 7.20
N TYR A 57 0.26 19.74 7.84
CA TYR A 57 -0.66 18.62 8.01
C TYR A 57 -1.88 19.06 8.82
N GLU A 58 -3.02 18.53 8.45
CA GLU A 58 -4.26 18.71 9.17
C GLU A 58 -4.91 17.34 9.26
N LEU A 59 -5.24 16.94 10.48
CA LEU A 59 -5.99 15.72 10.73
C LEU A 59 -7.35 15.80 10.02
N ARG A 60 -7.55 14.91 9.05
CA ARG A 60 -8.83 14.77 8.35
C ARG A 60 -9.44 13.42 8.72
N ARG A 61 -10.49 13.41 9.53
CA ARG A 61 -11.16 12.17 9.98
C ARG A 61 -11.56 11.28 8.81
N GLU A 62 -12.06 11.87 7.72
CA GLU A 62 -12.42 11.12 6.50
C GLU A 62 -11.23 10.38 5.87
N GLN A 63 -10.01 10.92 5.99
CA GLN A 63 -8.79 10.29 5.52
C GLN A 63 -8.47 9.03 6.34
N GLN A 64 -8.55 9.14 7.67
CA GLN A 64 -8.33 8.03 8.60
C GLN A 64 -9.42 6.97 8.46
N ASP A 65 -10.69 7.37 8.40
CA ASP A 65 -11.83 6.47 8.20
C ASP A 65 -11.71 5.69 6.89
N MET A 66 -11.30 6.36 5.81
CA MET A 66 -11.02 5.71 4.53
C MET A 66 -9.90 4.68 4.65
N ALA A 67 -8.82 4.98 5.36
CA ALA A 67 -7.70 4.07 5.55
C ALA A 67 -8.11 2.82 6.34
N LEU A 68 -8.85 3.00 7.43
CA LEU A 68 -9.35 1.91 8.27
C LEU A 68 -10.30 0.98 7.50
N ARG A 69 -11.24 1.53 6.72
CA ARG A 69 -12.14 0.71 5.89
C ARG A 69 -11.39 -0.09 4.82
N ILE A 70 -10.33 0.49 4.24
CA ILE A 70 -9.49 -0.21 3.27
C ILE A 70 -8.72 -1.35 3.95
N GLU A 71 -8.16 -1.13 5.13
CA GLU A 71 -7.50 -2.19 5.90
C GLU A 71 -8.45 -3.35 6.22
N GLU A 72 -9.65 -3.04 6.68
CA GLU A 72 -10.69 -4.04 6.97
C GLU A 72 -11.01 -4.88 5.71
N ALA A 73 -11.30 -4.22 4.58
CA ALA A 73 -11.58 -4.92 3.32
C ALA A 73 -10.41 -5.80 2.83
N LEU A 74 -9.17 -5.33 3.02
CA LEU A 74 -7.97 -6.13 2.70
C LEU A 74 -7.82 -7.33 3.64
N ALA A 75 -8.17 -7.19 4.92
CA ALA A 75 -8.13 -8.26 5.91
C ALA A 75 -9.21 -9.32 5.67
N THR A 76 -10.42 -8.91 5.29
CA THR A 76 -11.55 -9.81 4.98
C THR A 76 -11.52 -10.36 3.56
N ASN A 77 -10.65 -9.84 2.69
CA ASN A 77 -10.60 -10.12 1.24
C ASN A 77 -11.88 -9.73 0.50
N GLU A 78 -12.49 -8.62 0.89
CA GLU A 78 -13.72 -8.09 0.28
C GLU A 78 -13.44 -6.95 -0.70
N HIS A 79 -14.39 -6.69 -1.58
CA HIS A 79 -14.35 -5.53 -2.47
C HIS A 79 -15.00 -4.33 -1.81
N LEU A 80 -14.29 -3.20 -1.82
CA LEU A 80 -14.74 -1.95 -1.23
C LEU A 80 -14.83 -0.84 -2.28
N ILE A 81 -15.97 -0.16 -2.30
CA ILE A 81 -16.19 1.05 -3.07
C ILE A 81 -16.29 2.21 -2.09
N ILE A 82 -15.44 3.22 -2.27
CA ILE A 82 -15.45 4.45 -1.50
C ILE A 82 -15.59 5.62 -2.47
N GLU A 83 -16.58 6.46 -2.22
CA GLU A 83 -16.62 7.82 -2.73
C GLU A 83 -15.94 8.73 -1.70
N ALA A 84 -15.04 9.58 -2.19
CA ALA A 84 -14.31 10.52 -1.36
C ALA A 84 -14.46 11.91 -1.98
N GLY A 85 -14.63 12.96 -1.17
CA GLY A 85 -14.64 14.35 -1.63
C GLY A 85 -13.27 14.79 -2.17
N THR A 86 -13.17 15.84 -2.99
CA THR A 86 -11.86 16.37 -3.45
C THR A 86 -11.08 16.99 -2.28
N GLY A 87 -9.75 17.05 -2.37
CA GLY A 87 -8.91 17.75 -1.38
C GLY A 87 -8.58 17.01 -0.08
N ILE A 88 -9.18 15.85 0.21
CA ILE A 88 -9.01 15.15 1.50
C ILE A 88 -7.70 14.35 1.68
N GLY A 89 -6.77 14.40 0.71
CA GLY A 89 -5.54 13.60 0.78
C GLY A 89 -5.75 12.09 0.54
N LYS A 90 -6.67 11.73 -0.35
CA LYS A 90 -7.09 10.33 -0.66
C LYS A 90 -5.94 9.39 -0.96
N SER A 91 -4.91 9.89 -1.64
CA SER A 91 -3.78 9.06 -2.05
C SER A 91 -3.08 8.44 -0.85
N LEU A 92 -2.81 9.22 0.19
CA LEU A 92 -2.23 8.67 1.42
C LEU A 92 -3.18 7.68 2.10
N ALA A 93 -4.47 8.02 2.17
CA ALA A 93 -5.50 7.18 2.80
C ALA A 93 -5.55 5.75 2.21
N TYR A 94 -5.36 5.61 0.90
CA TYR A 94 -5.33 4.28 0.29
C TYR A 94 -3.93 3.67 0.16
N LEU A 95 -2.87 4.48 0.05
CA LEU A 95 -1.51 3.97 -0.13
C LEU A 95 -0.96 3.36 1.15
N VAL A 96 -1.15 4.02 2.29
CA VAL A 96 -0.62 3.57 3.59
C VAL A 96 -1.10 2.15 3.93
N PRO A 97 -2.41 1.86 4.02
CA PRO A 97 -2.89 0.52 4.33
C PRO A 97 -2.48 -0.50 3.25
N LEU A 98 -2.45 -0.12 1.97
CA LEU A 98 -1.99 -1.02 0.90
C LEU A 98 -0.52 -1.42 1.06
N ILE A 99 0.35 -0.47 1.41
CA ILE A 99 1.78 -0.72 1.60
C ILE A 99 2.00 -1.64 2.80
N ILE A 100 1.36 -1.35 3.94
CA ILE A 100 1.44 -2.15 5.16
C ILE A 100 0.94 -3.57 4.90
N TYR A 101 -0.22 -3.70 4.25
CA TYR A 101 -0.79 -4.99 3.92
C TYR A 101 0.11 -5.79 2.96
N ALA A 102 0.60 -5.14 1.89
CA ALA A 102 1.48 -5.78 0.92
C ALA A 102 2.78 -6.27 1.57
N LYS A 103 3.34 -5.49 2.51
CA LYS A 103 4.54 -5.85 3.28
C LYS A 103 4.28 -7.03 4.21
N THR A 104 3.25 -6.93 5.05
CA THR A 104 2.89 -7.96 6.03
C THR A 104 2.53 -9.29 5.36
N LYS A 105 1.79 -9.25 4.25
CA LYS A 105 1.36 -10.45 3.52
C LYS A 105 2.37 -10.91 2.44
N ARG A 106 3.49 -10.19 2.27
CA ARG A 106 4.47 -10.40 1.17
C ARG A 106 3.81 -10.48 -0.21
N LYS A 107 2.84 -9.60 -0.45
CA LYS A 107 2.12 -9.46 -1.71
C LYS A 107 2.57 -8.21 -2.47
N ARG A 108 2.13 -8.08 -3.71
CA ARG A 108 2.25 -6.84 -4.48
C ARG A 108 0.90 -6.12 -4.47
N ALA A 109 0.93 -4.80 -4.26
CA ALA A 109 -0.23 -3.95 -4.44
C ALA A 109 -0.16 -3.30 -5.83
N ILE A 110 -1.31 -3.20 -6.51
CA ILE A 110 -1.45 -2.52 -7.79
C ILE A 110 -2.43 -1.37 -7.61
N VAL A 111 -2.03 -0.16 -7.98
CA VAL A 111 -2.88 1.03 -7.98
C VAL A 111 -3.16 1.42 -9.42
N ALA A 112 -4.43 1.35 -9.82
CA ALA A 112 -4.88 1.80 -11.13
C ALA A 112 -5.43 3.23 -11.05
N THR A 113 -4.96 4.11 -11.93
CA THR A 113 -5.38 5.52 -12.01
C THR A 113 -5.97 5.84 -13.38
N TYR A 114 -6.81 6.87 -13.45
CA TYR A 114 -7.49 7.24 -14.70
C TYR A 114 -6.56 7.91 -15.74
N THR A 115 -5.57 8.69 -15.29
CA THR A 115 -4.69 9.45 -16.19
C THR A 115 -3.21 9.25 -15.84
N LYS A 116 -2.34 9.50 -16.83
CA LYS A 116 -0.88 9.53 -16.64
C LYS A 116 -0.45 10.58 -15.61
N THR A 117 -1.10 11.75 -15.60
CA THR A 117 -0.83 12.80 -14.61
C THR A 117 -1.06 12.33 -13.17
N LEU A 118 -2.15 11.61 -12.91
CA LEU A 118 -2.40 11.03 -11.58
C LEU A 118 -1.35 9.99 -11.21
N GLN A 119 -0.96 9.14 -12.15
CA GLN A 119 0.09 8.15 -11.95
C GLN A 119 1.45 8.82 -11.63
N GLU A 120 1.79 9.88 -12.34
CA GLU A 120 2.99 10.68 -12.09
C GLU A 120 2.95 11.36 -10.72
N GLN A 121 1.79 11.85 -10.29
CA GLN A 121 1.63 12.39 -8.96
C GLN A 121 1.94 11.35 -7.87
N LEU A 122 1.46 10.12 -8.02
CA LEU A 122 1.77 9.05 -7.07
C LEU A 122 3.28 8.75 -7.04
N THR A 123 3.91 8.65 -8.21
CA THR A 123 5.30 8.19 -8.31
C THR A 123 6.35 9.26 -8.06
N LYS A 124 6.03 10.53 -8.31
CA LYS A 124 6.95 11.66 -8.11
C LYS A 124 6.73 12.42 -6.80
N LYS A 125 5.56 12.24 -6.16
CA LYS A 125 5.21 12.96 -4.93
C LYS A 125 4.81 12.02 -3.80
N ASP A 126 3.67 11.34 -3.92
CA ASP A 126 3.04 10.68 -2.77
C ASP A 126 3.84 9.46 -2.27
N LEU A 127 4.33 8.62 -3.18
CA LEU A 127 5.15 7.45 -2.84
C LEU A 127 6.57 7.82 -2.36
N PRO A 128 7.30 8.77 -2.99
CA PRO A 128 8.53 9.30 -2.42
C PRO A 128 8.34 9.87 -1.01
N PHE A 129 7.30 10.68 -0.81
CA PHE A 129 6.96 11.23 0.50
C PHE A 129 6.73 10.13 1.54
N LEU A 130 5.90 9.13 1.22
CA LEU A 130 5.65 8.00 2.12
C LEU A 130 6.92 7.20 2.43
N ARG A 131 7.87 7.13 1.50
CA ARG A 131 9.17 6.47 1.73
C ARG A 131 10.04 7.24 2.71
N GLU A 132 9.92 8.56 2.76
CA GLU A 132 10.68 9.42 3.68
C GLU A 132 10.11 9.35 5.10
N VAL A 133 8.78 9.35 5.25
CA VAL A 133 8.13 9.45 6.57
C VAL A 133 7.87 8.09 7.24
N LEU A 134 7.60 7.02 6.49
CA LEU A 134 7.28 5.74 7.10
C LEU A 134 8.53 5.10 7.73
N PRO A 135 8.43 4.48 8.92
CA PRO A 135 9.58 3.93 9.64
C PRO A 135 10.13 2.63 9.03
N PHE A 136 9.71 2.27 7.82
CA PHE A 136 10.09 1.04 7.13
C PHE A 136 10.22 1.25 5.61
N LYS A 137 11.08 0.44 4.99
CA LYS A 137 11.36 0.55 3.55
C LYS A 137 10.34 -0.20 2.70
N PHE A 138 9.92 0.42 1.60
CA PHE A 138 9.15 -0.22 0.53
C PHE A 138 9.60 0.24 -0.87
N ASN A 139 9.32 -0.60 -1.86
CA ASN A 139 9.68 -0.36 -3.26
C ASN A 139 8.41 -0.11 -4.07
N PHE A 140 8.51 0.73 -5.09
CA PHE A 140 7.46 0.96 -6.07
C PHE A 140 8.08 1.08 -7.47
N ALA A 141 7.29 0.80 -8.50
CA ALA A 141 7.68 0.89 -9.91
C ALA A 141 6.45 1.24 -10.77
N LEU A 142 6.72 1.72 -11.98
CA LEU A 142 5.73 1.96 -13.05
C LEU A 142 5.62 0.75 -13.97
#